data_AF-A0A4Q3WL27-F1
#
_entry.id   AF-A0A4Q3WL27-F1
#
_cell.length_a   1.000
_cell.length_b   1.000
_cell.length_c   1.000
_cell.angle_alpha   90.00
_cell.angle_beta   90.00
_cell.angle_gamma   90.00
#
_symmetry.space_group_name_H-M   'P 1'
#
loop_
_entity.id
_entity.type
_entity.pdbx_description
1 polymer ?
#
loop_
_entity_poly.entity_id
_entity_poly.type
_entity_poly.pdbx_seq_one_letter_code
_entity_poly.pdbx_strand_id
1 'polypeptide(L)'
;MKIPQVLTIFFLATTALGVEAGLLSLAHWQKNRYHQRLSEQAEFSLRPPVTVSGEFDNAATVALTNQPDPQNPEAGRGWRILTPLQTASGTLVVDRGYTLPRIAPDGTPDFSFIHTTNATVSGVFQPYPQRRGVLQGPDVTTHPKLLAFLNPARIVSQTSGVYLIARTPSAQGVTAVPPPLAAPTKHLSYALQWLGLAIAFPLMCLFAALKGRRAYPR
;
A
#
# COMPACT_ATOMS: atom_id res chain seq x y z
N MET A 1 12.24 15.93 -49.34
CA MET A 1 13.44 16.36 -48.58
C MET A 1 14.02 15.14 -47.89
N LYS A 2 15.26 14.72 -48.17
CA LYS A 2 15.88 13.54 -47.52
C LYS A 2 16.48 13.97 -46.19
N ILE A 3 16.09 13.34 -45.08
CA ILE A 3 16.73 13.55 -43.78
C ILE A 3 18.18 13.02 -43.87
N PRO A 4 19.20 13.79 -43.44
CA PRO A 4 20.58 13.33 -43.50
C PRO A 4 20.78 12.12 -42.58
N GLN A 5 21.45 11.08 -43.10
CA GLN A 5 21.65 9.80 -42.39
C GLN A 5 22.28 9.96 -41.00
N VAL A 6 23.15 10.96 -40.83
CA VAL A 6 23.77 11.30 -39.54
C VAL A 6 22.73 11.68 -38.50
N LEU A 7 21.70 12.45 -38.87
CA LEU A 7 20.63 12.86 -37.97
C LEU A 7 19.77 11.66 -37.54
N THR A 8 19.51 10.74 -38.47
CA THR A 8 18.76 9.51 -38.19
C THR A 8 19.52 8.59 -37.23
N ILE A 9 20.83 8.40 -37.44
CA ILE A 9 21.67 7.59 -36.55
C ILE A 9 21.74 8.21 -35.16
N PHE A 10 21.96 9.52 -35.08
CA PHE A 10 22.00 10.24 -33.81
C PHE A 10 20.69 10.09 -33.04
N PHE A 11 19.54 10.33 -33.69
CA PHE A 11 18.21 10.20 -33.08
C PHE A 11 17.95 8.78 -32.53
N LEU A 12 18.32 7.75 -33.29
CA LEU A 12 18.17 6.36 -32.85
C LEU A 12 19.07 6.04 -31.65
N ALA A 13 20.32 6.51 -31.66
CA ALA A 13 21.24 6.32 -30.55
C ALA A 13 20.75 7.03 -29.28
N THR A 14 20.30 8.27 -29.38
CA THR A 14 19.77 9.02 -28.22
C THR A 14 18.49 8.38 -27.68
N THR A 15 17.61 7.90 -28.55
CA THR A 15 16.37 7.22 -28.14
C THR A 15 16.69 5.90 -27.45
N ALA A 16 17.62 5.11 -28.00
CA ALA A 16 18.04 3.84 -27.41
C ALA A 16 18.65 4.03 -26.01
N LEU A 17 19.55 5.00 -25.85
CA LEU A 17 20.15 5.34 -24.56
C LEU A 17 19.11 5.84 -23.55
N GLY A 18 18.14 6.64 -24.01
CA GLY A 18 17.04 7.11 -23.16
C GLY A 18 16.15 5.98 -22.66
N VAL A 19 15.79 5.04 -23.55
CA VAL A 19 15.01 3.84 -23.19
C VAL A 19 15.78 2.98 -22.18
N GLU A 20 17.05 2.72 -22.43
CA GLU A 20 17.90 1.90 -21.55
C GLU A 20 18.05 2.54 -20.17
N ALA A 21 18.35 3.84 -20.11
CA ALA A 21 18.42 4.59 -18.85
C ALA A 21 17.09 4.54 -18.08
N GLY A 22 15.96 4.64 -18.79
CA GLY A 22 14.63 4.50 -18.20
C GLY A 22 14.38 3.12 -17.59
N LEU A 23 14.69 2.04 -18.32
CA LEU A 23 14.52 0.66 -17.86
C LEU A 23 15.40 0.35 -16.64
N LEU A 24 16.66 0.78 -16.67
CA LEU A 24 17.58 0.62 -15.53
C LEU A 24 17.12 1.43 -14.32
N SER A 25 16.60 2.64 -14.52
CA SER A 25 16.05 3.46 -13.45
C SER A 25 14.83 2.79 -12.80
N LEU A 26 13.95 2.19 -13.59
CA LEU A 26 12.80 1.42 -13.08
C LEU A 26 13.24 0.17 -12.30
N ALA A 27 14.22 -0.58 -12.82
CA ALA A 27 14.78 -1.75 -12.13
C ALA A 27 15.38 -1.35 -10.78
N HIS A 28 16.18 -0.29 -10.74
CA HIS A 28 16.78 0.24 -9.53
C HIS A 28 15.72 0.72 -8.53
N TRP A 29 14.71 1.46 -9.00
CA TRP A 29 13.61 1.93 -8.17
C TRP A 29 12.83 0.78 -7.52
N GLN A 30 12.50 -0.26 -8.27
CA GLN A 30 11.81 -1.46 -7.74
C GLN A 30 12.67 -2.21 -6.72
N LYS A 31 13.98 -2.35 -6.97
CA LYS A 31 14.91 -2.94 -6.00
C LYS A 31 14.97 -2.15 -4.70
N ASN A 32 15.04 -0.82 -4.78
CA ASN A 32 15.03 0.02 -3.58
C ASN A 32 13.71 -0.11 -2.82
N ARG A 33 12.58 -0.24 -3.54
CA ARG A 33 11.28 -0.47 -2.91
C ARG A 33 11.21 -1.81 -2.19
N TYR A 34 11.79 -2.85 -2.77
CA TYR A 34 11.94 -4.16 -2.12
C TYR A 34 12.68 -4.04 -0.78
N HIS A 35 13.85 -3.38 -0.76
CA HIS A 35 14.62 -3.20 0.47
C HIS A 35 13.89 -2.35 1.51
N GLN A 36 13.22 -1.26 1.10
CA GLN A 36 12.40 -0.45 2.00
C GLN A 36 11.28 -1.26 2.65
N ARG A 37 10.61 -2.13 1.87
CA ARG A 37 9.55 -2.99 2.41
C ARG A 37 10.09 -4.02 3.40
N LEU A 38 11.25 -4.60 3.11
CA LEU A 38 11.93 -5.50 4.05
C LEU A 38 12.30 -4.79 5.35
N SER A 39 12.84 -3.58 5.29
CA SER A 39 13.18 -2.81 6.48
C SER A 39 11.95 -2.41 7.28
N GLU A 40 10.87 -1.95 6.61
CA GLU A 40 9.57 -1.66 7.24
C GLU A 40 9.03 -2.89 8.00
N GLN A 41 9.13 -4.08 7.40
CA GLN A 41 8.67 -5.33 8.02
C GLN A 41 9.56 -5.76 9.20
N ALA A 42 10.88 -5.65 9.06
CA ALA A 42 11.83 -5.97 10.12
C ALA A 42 11.65 -5.03 11.33
N GLU A 43 11.54 -3.72 11.06
CA GLU A 43 11.30 -2.72 12.09
C GLU A 43 9.98 -2.98 12.83
N PHE A 44 8.91 -3.30 12.10
CA PHE A 44 7.63 -3.66 12.73
C PHE A 44 7.77 -4.87 13.66
N SER A 45 8.49 -5.91 13.22
CA SER A 45 8.63 -7.16 13.95
C SER A 45 9.38 -6.98 15.27
N LEU A 46 10.23 -5.97 15.36
CA LEU A 46 11.00 -5.61 16.55
C LEU A 46 10.22 -4.73 17.54
N ARG A 47 9.08 -4.15 17.16
CA ARG A 47 8.34 -3.27 18.07
C ARG A 47 7.63 -4.09 19.16
N PRO A 48 7.89 -3.79 20.45
CA PRO A 48 7.26 -4.52 21.54
C PRO A 48 5.74 -4.26 21.54
N PRO A 49 4.93 -5.27 21.90
CA PRO A 49 3.52 -5.05 22.12
C PRO A 49 3.33 -4.14 23.33
N VAL A 50 2.35 -3.24 23.24
CA VAL A 50 1.91 -2.36 24.30
C VAL A 50 0.46 -2.64 24.63
N THR A 51 0.07 -2.39 25.87
CA THR A 51 -1.32 -2.53 26.32
C THR A 51 -1.83 -1.15 26.71
N VAL A 52 -2.97 -0.76 26.13
CA VAL A 52 -3.61 0.53 26.37
C VAL A 52 -5.06 0.29 26.75
N SER A 53 -5.50 0.93 27.83
CA SER A 53 -6.89 0.89 28.29
C SER A 53 -7.57 2.24 28.09
N GLY A 54 -8.86 2.21 27.79
CA GLY A 54 -9.65 3.41 27.59
C GLY A 54 -11.08 3.11 27.15
N GLU A 55 -11.76 4.14 26.68
CA GLU A 55 -13.13 4.06 26.17
C GLU A 55 -13.18 4.34 24.67
N PHE A 56 -13.76 3.43 23.90
CA PHE A 56 -13.94 3.63 22.46
C PHE A 56 -15.05 4.63 22.18
N ASP A 57 -14.74 5.63 21.38
CA ASP A 57 -15.72 6.50 20.73
C ASP A 57 -16.29 5.80 19.49
N ASN A 58 -17.29 4.95 19.72
CA ASN A 58 -17.89 4.16 18.65
C ASN A 58 -18.60 5.05 17.60
N ALA A 59 -19.06 6.26 17.97
CA ALA A 59 -19.70 7.20 17.04
C ALA A 59 -18.70 7.81 16.03
N ALA A 60 -17.43 7.90 16.41
CA ALA A 60 -16.32 8.32 15.55
C ALA A 60 -15.63 7.15 14.82
N THR A 61 -16.23 5.95 14.80
CA THR A 61 -15.69 4.81 14.05
C THR A 61 -15.65 5.11 12.55
N VAL A 62 -14.59 4.62 11.90
CA VAL A 62 -14.34 4.75 10.48
C VAL A 62 -13.92 3.40 9.92
N ALA A 63 -14.36 3.08 8.71
CA ALA A 63 -13.89 1.90 8.00
C ALA A 63 -13.05 2.28 6.78
N LEU A 64 -11.86 1.70 6.66
CA LEU A 64 -11.15 1.68 5.38
C LEU A 64 -11.78 0.62 4.50
N THR A 65 -12.25 1.00 3.32
CA THR A 65 -12.88 0.08 2.38
C THR A 65 -11.86 -0.59 1.46
N ASN A 66 -12.31 -1.58 0.70
CA ASN A 66 -11.52 -2.28 -0.32
C ASN A 66 -10.21 -2.89 0.23
N GLN A 67 -10.24 -3.35 1.48
CA GLN A 67 -9.07 -3.93 2.12
C GLN A 67 -8.99 -5.42 1.76
N PRO A 68 -7.82 -5.95 1.34
CA PRO A 68 -7.66 -7.39 1.21
C PRO A 68 -7.89 -8.06 2.56
N ASP A 69 -8.52 -9.23 2.55
CA ASP A 69 -8.52 -10.10 3.71
C ASP A 69 -7.06 -10.45 4.08
N PRO A 70 -6.65 -10.23 5.34
CA PRO A 70 -5.28 -10.49 5.77
C PRO A 70 -4.87 -11.97 5.73
N GLN A 71 -5.83 -12.89 5.87
CA GLN A 71 -5.58 -14.33 5.89
C GLN A 71 -5.73 -14.94 4.49
N ASN A 72 -6.67 -14.42 3.69
CA ASN A 72 -6.86 -14.87 2.32
C ASN A 72 -7.07 -13.67 1.35
N PRO A 73 -6.00 -13.03 0.88
CA PRO A 73 -6.09 -11.85 0.03
C PRO A 73 -6.90 -12.02 -1.28
N GLU A 74 -7.18 -13.28 -1.68
CA GLU A 74 -7.97 -13.64 -2.87
C GLU A 74 -9.46 -13.82 -2.57
N ALA A 75 -9.85 -14.07 -1.30
CA ALA A 75 -11.24 -14.32 -0.90
C ALA A 75 -12.17 -13.13 -1.08
N GLY A 76 -11.63 -11.93 -1.31
CA GLY A 76 -12.39 -10.74 -1.57
C GLY A 76 -11.86 -9.52 -0.82
N ARG A 77 -12.71 -8.51 -0.75
CA ARG A 77 -12.40 -7.21 -0.17
C ARG A 77 -13.35 -6.92 0.98
N GLY A 78 -12.81 -6.48 2.09
CA GLY A 78 -13.55 -6.09 3.26
C GLY A 78 -13.16 -4.74 3.79
N TRP A 79 -13.41 -4.56 5.07
CA TRP A 79 -13.24 -3.31 5.79
C TRP A 79 -12.20 -3.44 6.89
N ARG A 80 -11.39 -2.40 7.06
CA ARG A 80 -10.48 -2.28 8.20
C ARG A 80 -11.01 -1.21 9.14
N ILE A 81 -11.25 -1.59 10.39
CA ILE A 81 -12.00 -0.77 11.34
C ILE A 81 -11.05 0.06 12.17
N LEU A 82 -11.31 1.36 12.22
CA LEU A 82 -10.54 2.34 12.97
C LEU A 82 -11.49 3.03 13.94
N THR A 83 -11.20 2.93 15.24
CA THR A 83 -12.01 3.55 16.28
C THR A 83 -11.12 4.37 17.21
N PRO A 84 -11.46 5.64 17.48
CA PRO A 84 -10.77 6.41 18.51
C PRO A 84 -10.98 5.79 19.90
N LEU A 85 -9.90 5.66 20.65
CA LEU A 85 -9.87 5.22 22.04
C LEU A 85 -9.49 6.43 22.90
N GLN A 86 -10.39 6.85 23.76
CA GLN A 86 -10.15 7.89 24.76
C GLN A 86 -9.39 7.28 25.93
N THR A 87 -8.16 7.75 26.15
CA THR A 87 -7.28 7.28 27.22
C THR A 87 -6.98 8.41 28.19
N ALA A 88 -6.39 8.10 29.34
CA ALA A 88 -5.92 9.12 30.29
C ALA A 88 -4.89 10.10 29.69
N SER A 89 -4.18 9.69 28.62
CA SER A 89 -3.17 10.50 27.94
C SER A 89 -3.68 11.22 26.69
N GLY A 90 -4.98 11.10 26.39
CA GLY A 90 -5.63 11.68 25.20
C GLY A 90 -6.20 10.62 24.25
N THR A 91 -6.57 11.06 23.05
CA THR A 91 -7.23 10.23 22.05
C THR A 91 -6.22 9.49 21.17
N LEU A 92 -6.34 8.17 21.11
CA LEU A 92 -5.52 7.29 20.27
C LEU A 92 -6.41 6.57 19.25
N VAL A 93 -6.05 6.58 17.97
CA VAL A 93 -6.77 5.75 16.99
C VAL A 93 -6.30 4.31 17.11
N VAL A 94 -7.25 3.37 17.20
CA VAL A 94 -6.98 1.94 17.22
C VAL A 94 -7.50 1.32 15.92
N ASP A 95 -6.60 0.66 15.21
CA ASP A 95 -6.95 -0.29 14.16
C ASP A 95 -7.37 -1.60 14.81
N ARG A 96 -8.68 -1.78 14.82
CA ARG A 96 -9.40 -2.88 15.48
C ARG A 96 -9.29 -4.19 14.72
N GLY A 97 -8.96 -4.13 13.42
CA GLY A 97 -8.79 -5.29 12.56
C GLY A 97 -9.67 -5.26 11.31
N TYR A 98 -9.78 -6.42 10.66
CA TYR A 98 -10.49 -6.66 9.41
C TYR A 98 -11.86 -7.31 9.65
N THR A 99 -12.84 -6.96 8.82
CA THR A 99 -14.14 -7.61 8.79
C THR A 99 -14.70 -7.61 7.37
N LEU A 100 -15.59 -8.55 7.07
CA LEU A 100 -16.35 -8.52 5.82
C LEU A 100 -17.33 -7.35 5.85
N PRO A 101 -17.65 -6.73 4.69
CA PRO A 101 -18.63 -5.64 4.64
C PRO A 101 -19.97 -6.10 5.19
N ARG A 102 -20.58 -5.31 6.06
CA ARG A 102 -21.92 -5.53 6.58
C ARG A 102 -22.79 -4.33 6.25
N ILE A 103 -23.94 -4.60 5.67
CA ILE A 103 -24.85 -3.57 5.19
C ILE A 103 -26.18 -3.76 5.94
N ALA A 104 -26.67 -2.69 6.56
CA ALA A 104 -27.97 -2.65 7.20
C ALA A 104 -29.10 -2.71 6.15
N PRO A 105 -30.35 -3.01 6.55
CA PRO A 105 -31.48 -3.09 5.62
C PRO A 105 -31.74 -1.81 4.80
N ASP A 106 -31.31 -0.66 5.31
CA ASP A 106 -31.40 0.64 4.64
C ASP A 106 -30.26 0.91 3.63
N GLY A 107 -29.36 -0.05 3.43
CA GLY A 107 -28.23 0.07 2.52
C GLY A 107 -27.00 0.76 3.11
N THR A 108 -27.05 1.17 4.38
CA THR A 108 -25.92 1.82 5.06
C THR A 108 -24.94 0.82 5.66
N PRO A 109 -23.66 1.18 5.83
CA PRO A 109 -22.70 0.36 6.57
C PRO A 109 -23.13 0.08 8.02
N ASP A 110 -23.21 -1.20 8.37
CA ASP A 110 -23.57 -1.65 9.72
C ASP A 110 -22.32 -1.89 10.58
N PHE A 111 -22.22 -1.19 11.71
CA PHE A 111 -21.17 -1.35 12.72
C PHE A 111 -21.69 -1.71 14.10
N SER A 112 -22.96 -2.13 14.20
CA SER A 112 -23.61 -2.46 15.47
C SER A 112 -22.95 -3.63 16.22
N PHE A 113 -22.17 -4.45 15.53
CA PHE A 113 -21.39 -5.53 16.13
C PHE A 113 -20.14 -5.03 16.90
N ILE A 114 -19.84 -3.73 16.83
CA ILE A 114 -18.65 -3.09 17.39
C ILE A 114 -19.10 -2.04 18.43
N HIS A 115 -19.65 -2.49 19.56
CA HIS A 115 -20.17 -1.61 20.63
C HIS A 115 -19.43 -1.70 21.97
N THR A 116 -18.23 -2.26 21.98
CA THR A 116 -17.39 -2.25 23.19
C THR A 116 -17.05 -0.80 23.56
N THR A 117 -17.48 -0.32 24.72
CA THR A 117 -17.11 1.01 25.25
C THR A 117 -15.77 0.90 25.98
N ASN A 118 -15.72 0.24 27.14
CA ASN A 118 -14.46 0.06 27.87
C ASN A 118 -13.65 -1.11 27.30
N ALA A 119 -12.42 -0.84 26.87
CA ALA A 119 -11.55 -1.84 26.29
C ALA A 119 -10.11 -1.71 26.79
N THR A 120 -9.47 -2.86 26.93
CA THR A 120 -8.01 -2.97 27.08
C THR A 120 -7.47 -3.64 25.83
N VAL A 121 -6.70 -2.90 25.04
CA VAL A 121 -6.21 -3.32 23.73
C VAL A 121 -4.71 -3.59 23.83
N SER A 122 -4.29 -4.80 23.45
CA SER A 122 -2.88 -5.11 23.24
C SER A 122 -2.55 -4.97 21.75
N GLY A 123 -1.50 -4.21 21.42
CA GLY A 123 -1.18 -3.85 20.05
C GLY A 123 0.23 -3.33 19.86
N VAL A 124 0.51 -2.80 18.68
CA VAL A 124 1.81 -2.18 18.33
C VAL A 124 1.55 -0.79 17.78
N PHE A 125 2.31 0.20 18.26
CA PHE A 125 2.26 1.55 17.70
C PHE A 125 2.85 1.59 16.30
N GLN A 126 2.15 2.28 15.41
CA GLN A 126 2.56 2.50 14.03
C GLN A 126 2.40 3.98 13.66
N PRO A 127 3.40 4.61 13.02
CA PRO A 127 3.20 5.93 12.42
C PRO A 127 2.15 5.85 11.32
N TYR A 128 1.36 6.91 11.16
CA TYR A 128 0.42 6.97 10.04
C TYR A 128 1.17 6.85 8.70
N PRO A 129 0.64 6.05 7.76
CA PRO A 129 1.25 5.93 6.45
C PRO A 129 1.25 7.29 5.76
N GLN A 130 2.42 7.70 5.27
CA GLN A 130 2.55 8.91 4.46
C GLN A 130 1.81 8.69 3.15
N ARG A 131 0.83 9.56 2.86
CA ARG A 131 0.07 9.49 1.62
C ARG A 131 0.99 9.82 0.44
N ARG A 132 1.22 8.85 -0.44
CA ARG A 132 1.95 9.05 -1.69
C ARG A 132 0.96 9.00 -2.85
N GLY A 133 0.48 10.16 -3.29
CA GLY A 133 -0.44 10.29 -4.42
C GLY A 133 -1.37 11.50 -4.33
N VAL A 134 -1.82 11.99 -5.49
CA VAL A 134 -2.67 13.19 -5.61
C VAL A 134 -4.17 12.86 -5.52
N LEU A 135 -4.55 11.61 -5.81
CA LEU A 135 -5.96 11.20 -5.91
C LEU A 135 -6.63 11.16 -4.54
N GLN A 136 -7.67 12.00 -4.39
CA GLN A 136 -8.60 11.98 -3.28
C GLN A 136 -9.66 10.91 -3.52
N GLY A 137 -9.65 9.86 -2.68
CA GLY A 137 -10.75 8.90 -2.66
C GLY A 137 -12.04 9.61 -2.24
N PRO A 138 -13.21 9.08 -2.63
CA PRO A 138 -14.49 9.68 -2.26
C PRO A 138 -14.65 9.69 -0.74
N ASP A 139 -15.10 10.84 -0.22
CA ASP A 139 -15.57 10.94 1.16
C ASP A 139 -17.06 10.62 1.17
N VAL A 140 -17.44 9.47 1.71
CA VAL A 140 -18.86 9.18 1.93
C VAL A 140 -19.26 9.80 3.26
N THR A 141 -20.26 10.69 3.23
CA THR A 141 -20.71 11.53 4.35
C THR A 141 -21.64 10.82 5.34
N THR A 142 -21.97 9.55 5.12
CA THR A 142 -22.74 8.78 6.10
C THR A 142 -21.84 8.42 7.28
N HIS A 143 -22.34 8.65 8.49
CA HIS A 143 -21.72 8.09 9.67
C HIS A 143 -22.14 6.63 9.81
N PRO A 144 -21.20 5.72 10.07
CA PRO A 144 -19.75 5.93 10.13
C PRO A 144 -19.07 6.02 8.76
N LYS A 145 -17.98 6.80 8.72
CA LYS A 145 -17.35 7.21 7.46
C LYS A 145 -16.66 6.04 6.79
N LEU A 146 -16.84 5.93 5.48
CA LEU A 146 -16.06 5.04 4.62
C LEU A 146 -14.91 5.83 4.01
N LEU A 147 -13.68 5.38 4.25
CA LEU A 147 -12.48 5.97 3.66
C LEU A 147 -11.80 4.99 2.71
N ALA A 148 -11.30 5.48 1.59
CA ALA A 148 -10.42 4.68 0.74
C ALA A 148 -9.00 4.54 1.31
N PHE A 149 -8.58 5.49 2.16
CA PHE A 149 -7.22 5.56 2.70
C PHE A 149 -7.21 6.05 4.15
N LEU A 150 -6.23 5.57 4.91
CA LEU A 150 -6.00 6.02 6.29
C LEU A 150 -5.52 7.48 6.30
N ASN A 151 -6.36 8.38 6.82
CA ASN A 151 -6.01 9.78 7.04
C ASN A 151 -6.40 10.18 8.48
N PRO A 152 -5.43 10.47 9.36
CA PRO A 152 -5.72 10.79 10.76
C PRO A 152 -6.67 11.98 10.92
N ALA A 153 -6.47 13.05 10.14
CA ALA A 153 -7.28 14.27 10.22
C ALA A 153 -8.75 14.05 9.84
N ARG A 154 -9.07 12.93 9.18
CA ARG A 154 -10.46 12.55 8.84
C ARG A 154 -11.13 11.70 9.93
N ILE A 155 -10.35 11.15 10.85
CA ILE A 155 -10.81 10.27 11.94
C ILE A 155 -10.95 11.08 13.22
N VAL A 156 -9.91 11.83 13.60
CA VAL A 156 -9.89 12.68 14.81
C VAL A 156 -9.19 14.00 14.51
N SER A 157 -9.70 15.09 15.11
CA SER A 157 -9.17 16.45 14.92
C SER A 157 -7.78 16.65 15.53
N GLN A 158 -7.46 15.88 16.59
CA GLN A 158 -6.16 15.85 17.23
C GLN A 158 -5.71 14.40 17.37
N THR A 159 -4.48 14.10 16.92
CA THR A 159 -3.90 12.76 17.02
C THR A 159 -2.45 12.83 17.47
N SER A 160 -1.98 11.78 18.13
CA SER A 160 -0.60 11.60 18.57
C SER A 160 0.40 11.34 17.43
N GLY A 161 -0.02 11.41 16.16
CA GLY A 161 0.81 11.10 14.99
C GLY A 161 1.10 9.61 14.80
N VAL A 162 0.61 8.77 15.71
CA VAL A 162 0.66 7.32 15.67
C VAL A 162 -0.73 6.73 15.89
N TYR A 163 -0.91 5.48 15.49
CA TYR A 163 -2.09 4.67 15.78
C TYR A 163 -1.66 3.31 16.30
N LEU A 164 -2.57 2.63 17.00
CA LEU A 164 -2.33 1.31 17.58
C LEU A 164 -2.95 0.23 16.69
N ILE A 165 -2.17 -0.75 16.27
CA ILE A 165 -2.70 -1.94 15.58
C ILE A 165 -2.95 -3.03 16.61
N ALA A 166 -4.21 -3.42 16.80
CA ALA A 166 -4.58 -4.48 17.73
C ALA A 166 -4.01 -5.83 17.26
N ARG A 167 -3.35 -6.57 18.17
CA ARG A 167 -2.83 -7.92 17.89
C ARG A 167 -3.87 -9.02 18.15
N THR A 168 -4.89 -8.72 18.94
CA THR A 168 -6.00 -9.63 19.24
C THR A 168 -7.30 -9.08 18.67
N PRO A 169 -8.24 -9.97 18.29
CA PRO A 169 -9.61 -9.56 17.93
C PRO A 169 -10.18 -8.63 18.99
N SER A 170 -10.68 -7.47 18.55
CA SER A 170 -11.24 -6.45 19.43
C SER A 170 -12.78 -6.49 19.51
N ALA A 171 -13.42 -7.31 18.67
CA ALA A 171 -14.86 -7.57 18.66
C ALA A 171 -15.16 -8.88 17.93
N GLN A 172 -16.35 -9.46 18.15
CA GLN A 172 -16.80 -10.63 17.41
C GLN A 172 -16.94 -10.30 15.93
N GLY A 173 -16.42 -11.17 15.05
CA GLY A 173 -16.44 -10.93 13.59
C GLY A 173 -15.41 -9.91 13.10
N VAL A 174 -14.49 -9.47 13.97
CA VAL A 174 -13.30 -8.70 13.60
C VAL A 174 -12.06 -9.57 13.78
N THR A 175 -11.35 -9.81 12.69
CA THR A 175 -10.10 -10.55 12.70
C THR A 175 -8.95 -9.57 12.90
N ALA A 176 -8.06 -9.84 13.84
CA ALA A 176 -6.84 -9.05 13.99
C ALA A 176 -6.06 -9.07 12.67
N VAL A 177 -5.64 -7.90 12.20
CA VAL A 177 -4.81 -7.82 10.99
C VAL A 177 -3.38 -8.14 11.44
N PRO A 178 -2.82 -9.31 11.08
CA PRO A 178 -1.41 -9.54 11.28
C PRO A 178 -0.66 -8.45 10.52
N PRO A 179 0.54 -8.06 10.98
CA PRO A 179 1.40 -7.22 10.17
C PRO A 179 1.56 -7.80 8.77
N PRO A 180 1.86 -6.98 7.75
CA PRO A 180 2.18 -7.48 6.42
C PRO A 180 3.39 -8.43 6.53
N LEU A 181 3.11 -9.74 6.60
CA LEU A 181 4.10 -10.83 6.67
C LEU A 181 4.53 -11.29 5.28
N ALA A 182 3.74 -10.95 4.26
CA ALA A 182 4.05 -11.33 2.89
C ALA A 182 5.35 -10.64 2.45
N ALA A 183 6.39 -11.44 2.22
CA ALA A 183 7.66 -10.97 1.69
C ALA A 183 7.40 -10.10 0.44
N PRO A 184 8.10 -8.97 0.27
CA PRO A 184 7.86 -8.02 -0.82
C PRO A 184 8.35 -8.53 -2.19
N THR A 185 8.24 -9.84 -2.45
CA THR A 185 8.78 -10.57 -3.61
C THR A 185 8.34 -9.98 -4.93
N LYS A 186 7.12 -9.41 -5.02
CA LYS A 186 6.62 -8.74 -6.22
C LYS A 186 7.56 -7.63 -6.71
N HIS A 187 8.12 -6.83 -5.81
CA HIS A 187 9.04 -5.75 -6.18
C HIS A 187 10.35 -6.30 -6.74
N LEU A 188 10.85 -7.42 -6.20
CA LEU A 188 12.02 -8.10 -6.74
C LEU A 188 11.75 -8.68 -8.14
N SER A 189 10.59 -9.34 -8.33
CA SER A 189 10.18 -9.86 -9.64
C SER A 189 10.09 -8.75 -10.68
N TYR A 190 9.49 -7.61 -10.34
CA TYR A 190 9.46 -6.45 -11.25
C TYR A 190 10.86 -5.89 -11.51
N ALA A 191 11.72 -5.78 -10.50
CA ALA A 191 13.10 -5.32 -10.72
C ALA A 191 13.85 -6.20 -11.73
N LEU A 192 13.71 -7.53 -11.61
CA LEU A 192 14.28 -8.49 -12.56
C LEU A 192 13.65 -8.39 -13.95
N GLN A 193 12.35 -8.16 -14.04
CA GLN A 193 11.66 -7.95 -15.32
C GLN A 193 12.20 -6.71 -16.04
N TRP A 194 12.33 -5.57 -15.34
CA TRP A 194 12.88 -4.34 -15.92
C TRP A 194 14.35 -4.49 -16.32
N LEU A 195 15.13 -5.19 -15.50
CA LEU A 195 16.52 -5.52 -15.84
C LEU A 195 16.61 -6.43 -17.07
N GLY A 196 15.75 -7.44 -17.16
CA GLY A 196 15.68 -8.33 -18.32
C GLY A 196 15.35 -7.58 -19.60
N LEU A 197 14.41 -6.63 -19.54
CA LEU A 197 14.10 -5.74 -20.67
C LEU A 197 15.28 -4.83 -21.03
N ALA A 198 15.97 -4.27 -20.03
CA ALA A 198 17.18 -3.46 -20.24
C ALA A 198 18.30 -4.25 -20.94
N ILE A 199 18.40 -5.56 -20.73
CA ILE A 199 19.37 -6.44 -21.42
C ILE A 199 18.86 -6.86 -22.80
N ALA A 200 17.59 -7.24 -22.92
CA ALA A 200 17.02 -7.74 -24.17
C ALA A 200 17.02 -6.67 -25.27
N PHE A 201 16.73 -5.42 -24.91
CA PHE A 201 16.67 -4.31 -25.86
C PHE A 201 18.00 -4.08 -26.64
N PRO A 202 19.17 -3.87 -26.00
CA PRO A 202 20.43 -3.71 -26.73
C PRO A 202 20.83 -4.97 -27.51
N LEU A 203 20.52 -6.17 -27.01
CA LEU A 203 20.74 -7.42 -27.74
C LEU A 203 19.92 -7.49 -29.03
N MET A 204 18.65 -7.07 -28.99
CA MET A 204 17.79 -6.99 -30.18
C MET A 204 18.30 -5.95 -31.18
N CYS A 205 18.72 -4.78 -30.70
CA CYS A 205 19.33 -3.75 -31.56
C CYS A 205 20.62 -4.25 -32.23
N LEU A 206 21.49 -4.92 -31.46
CA LEU A 206 22.72 -5.51 -31.97
C LEU A 206 22.42 -6.59 -33.02
N PHE A 207 21.49 -7.51 -32.72
CA PHE A 207 21.08 -8.56 -33.65
C PHE A 207 20.52 -7.99 -34.97
N ALA A 208 19.65 -6.98 -34.88
CA ALA A 208 19.09 -6.31 -36.05
C ALA A 208 20.20 -5.63 -36.89
N ALA A 209 21.15 -4.95 -36.24
CA ALA A 209 22.28 -4.32 -36.92
C ALA A 209 23.19 -5.34 -37.63
N LEU A 210 23.47 -6.48 -36.99
CA LEU A 210 24.27 -7.56 -37.57
C LEU A 210 23.56 -8.24 -38.75
N LYS A 211 22.23 -8.45 -38.66
CA LYS A 211 21.43 -9.05 -39.74
C LYS A 211 21.27 -8.10 -40.94
N GLY A 212 21.03 -6.81 -40.69
CA GLY A 212 20.90 -5.79 -41.74
C GLY A 212 22.15 -5.66 -42.60
N ARG A 213 23.34 -5.88 -42.03
CA ARG A 213 24.62 -5.89 -42.77
C ARG A 213 24.77 -7.06 -43.74
N ARG A 214 24.04 -8.16 -43.56
CA ARG A 214 24.10 -9.35 -44.43
C ARG A 214 23.14 -9.28 -45.62
N ALA A 215 22.15 -8.39 -45.60
CA ALA A 215 21.07 -8.33 -46.59
C ALA A 215 21.34 -7.40 -47.80
N TYR A 216 22.56 -6.84 -47.90
CA TYR A 216 22.97 -6.02 -49.04
C TYR A 216 24.16 -6.67 -49.77
N PRO A 217 23.93 -7.65 -50.66
CA PRO A 217 24.92 -7.97 -51.68
C PRO A 217 25.04 -6.76 -52.61
N ARG A 218 26.28 -6.29 -52.83
CA ARG A 218 26.58 -5.29 -53.86
C ARG A 218 26.30 -5.84 -55.25
#